data_AF-A0A0L6I3F5-F1
#
_entry.id   AF-A0A0L6I3F5-F1
#
_cell.length_a   1.000
_cell.length_b   1.000
_cell.length_c   1.000
_cell.angle_alpha   90.00
_cell.angle_beta   90.00
_cell.angle_gamma   90.00
#
_symmetry.space_group_name_H-M   'P 1'
#
loop_
_entity.id
_entity.type
_entity.pdbx_description
1 polymer ?
#
loop_
_entity_poly.entity_id
_entity_poly.type
_entity_poly.pdbx_seq_one_letter_code
_entity_poly.pdbx_strand_id
1 'polypeptide(L)'
;MRTELLDGDLSDHGGWGAGGGDTERYTFRCPCGAGIILEEHDNVPGFREHDVAIQCDVCRDEWEFVPGLSVRGWRIAPLTA
;
A
#
# COMPACT_ATOMS: atom_id res chain seq x y z
N MET A 1 4.45 2.07 -13.38
CA MET A 1 4.38 3.47 -12.89
C MET A 1 4.13 3.48 -11.38
N ARG A 2 4.56 4.52 -10.68
CA ARG A 2 4.14 4.82 -9.29
C ARG A 2 3.22 6.04 -9.36
N THR A 3 2.08 6.00 -8.67
CA THR A 3 1.10 7.09 -8.74
C THR A 3 1.38 8.15 -7.67
N GLU A 4 0.64 9.26 -7.75
CA GLU A 4 0.76 10.39 -6.84
C GLU A 4 0.33 10.00 -5.42
N LEU A 5 1.14 10.35 -4.41
CA LEU A 5 0.77 10.23 -3.00
C LEU A 5 -0.25 11.31 -2.66
N LEU A 6 -1.41 10.89 -2.16
CA LEU A 6 -2.47 11.80 -1.70
C LEU A 6 -2.33 12.11 -0.22
N ASP A 7 -2.05 11.09 0.59
CA ASP A 7 -1.99 11.19 2.05
C ASP A 7 -1.09 10.09 2.64
N GLY A 8 -0.51 10.37 3.81
CA GLY A 8 0.31 9.41 4.54
C GLY A 8 0.11 9.59 6.04
N ASP A 9 -0.43 8.57 6.70
CA ASP A 9 -0.63 8.53 8.14
C ASP A 9 0.38 7.59 8.81
N LEU A 10 0.91 8.03 9.95
CA LEU A 10 1.74 7.21 10.83
C LEU A 10 1.02 7.11 12.17
N SER A 11 0.53 5.93 12.49
CA SER A 11 -0.12 5.64 13.76
C SER A 11 0.85 4.88 14.66
N ASP A 12 1.33 5.55 15.72
CA ASP A 12 2.17 4.93 16.76
C ASP A 12 1.29 4.11 17.71
N HIS A 13 1.57 2.81 17.82
CA HIS A 13 0.92 1.95 18.81
C HIS A 13 1.84 1.79 20.03
N GLY A 14 1.55 2.57 21.07
CA GLY A 14 2.09 2.37 22.42
C GLY A 14 1.70 1.00 22.97
N GLY A 15 2.56 0.01 22.79
CA GLY A 15 2.26 -1.40 23.06
C GLY A 15 2.09 -1.76 24.53
N TRP A 16 1.13 -2.63 24.84
CA TRP A 16 1.07 -3.39 26.09
C TRP A 16 1.44 -4.85 25.81
N GLY A 17 2.70 -5.23 26.07
CA GLY A 17 3.15 -6.64 26.09
C GLY A 17 4.17 -7.05 25.03
N ALA A 18 3.94 -6.79 23.73
CA ALA A 18 4.81 -7.28 22.63
C ALA A 18 5.97 -6.34 22.23
N GLY A 19 6.06 -5.16 22.85
CA GLY A 19 6.92 -4.05 22.41
C GLY A 19 6.16 -3.04 21.55
N GLY A 20 6.62 -1.79 21.50
CA GLY A 20 6.05 -0.76 20.63
C GLY A 20 6.30 -1.07 19.16
N GLY A 21 5.37 -0.65 18.30
CA GLY A 21 5.49 -0.68 16.86
C GLY A 21 4.54 0.34 16.25
N ASP A 22 4.73 0.61 14.98
CA ASP A 22 3.95 1.57 14.23
C ASP A 22 3.20 0.88 13.08
N THR A 23 2.05 1.44 12.74
CA THR A 23 1.37 1.13 11.49
C THR A 23 1.47 2.35 10.60
N GLU A 24 2.08 2.19 9.42
CA GLU A 24 2.12 3.23 8.39
C GLU A 24 1.04 2.93 7.34
N ARG A 25 0.32 3.96 6.94
CA ARG A 25 -0.70 3.86 5.90
C ARG A 25 -0.54 4.97 4.88
N TYR A 26 -0.23 4.62 3.64
CA TYR A 26 -0.06 5.57 2.55
C TYR A 26 -1.16 5.39 1.50
N THR A 27 -1.83 6.48 1.16
CA THR A 27 -2.89 6.51 0.17
C THR A 27 -2.39 7.19 -1.08
N PHE A 28 -2.43 6.48 -2.21
CA PHE A 28 -2.04 7.00 -3.51
C PHE A 28 -3.25 7.09 -4.45
N ARG A 29 -3.18 8.01 -5.40
CA ARG A 29 -4.23 8.20 -6.42
C ARG A 29 -4.25 7.00 -7.39
N CYS A 30 -5.42 6.44 -7.71
CA CYS A 30 -5.50 5.46 -8.81
C CYS A 30 -5.22 6.14 -10.17
N PRO A 31 -4.67 5.44 -11.18
CA PRO A 31 -4.49 6.00 -12.53
C PRO A 31 -5.76 6.58 -13.14
N CYS A 32 -6.92 5.97 -12.89
CA CYS A 32 -8.21 6.48 -13.38
C CYS A 32 -8.73 7.70 -12.60
N GLY A 33 -8.18 7.98 -11.41
CA GLY A 33 -8.63 9.05 -10.52
C GLY A 33 -9.92 8.79 -9.73
N ALA A 34 -10.59 7.64 -9.92
CA ALA A 34 -11.86 7.30 -9.28
C ALA A 34 -11.70 6.42 -8.01
N GLY A 35 -10.47 6.10 -7.61
CA GLY A 35 -10.18 5.32 -6.42
C GLY A 35 -8.75 5.54 -5.93
N ILE A 36 -8.27 4.64 -5.08
CA ILE A 36 -6.96 4.76 -4.46
C ILE A 36 -6.16 3.46 -4.57
N ILE A 37 -4.86 3.57 -4.36
CA ILE A 37 -3.96 2.46 -4.09
C ILE A 37 -3.52 2.64 -2.65
N LEU A 38 -3.66 1.59 -1.85
CA LEU A 38 -3.36 1.60 -0.43
C LEU A 38 -2.09 0.80 -0.18
N GLU A 39 -1.09 1.43 0.44
CA GLU A 39 0.16 0.83 0.90
C GLU A 39 0.13 0.82 2.43
N GLU A 40 0.20 -0.37 3.03
CA GLU A 40 0.15 -0.56 4.48
C GLU A 40 1.42 -1.25 4.98
N HIS A 41 1.95 -0.75 6.10
CA HIS A 41 3.05 -1.37 6.80
C HIS A 41 2.68 -1.55 8.27
N ASP A 42 2.55 -2.79 8.69
CA ASP A 42 2.57 -3.15 10.09
C ASP A 42 4.02 -3.43 10.49
N ASN A 43 4.59 -2.58 11.34
CA ASN A 43 5.94 -2.75 11.89
C ASN A 43 5.91 -3.37 13.30
N VAL A 44 4.74 -3.79 13.79
CA VAL A 44 4.57 -4.37 15.13
C VAL A 44 5.36 -5.66 15.24
N PRO A 45 6.22 -5.81 16.27
CA PRO A 45 6.97 -7.04 16.49
C PRO A 45 6.05 -8.27 16.57
N GLY A 46 6.35 -9.29 15.77
CA GLY A 46 5.57 -10.53 15.71
C GLY A 46 4.45 -10.55 14.65
N PHE A 47 4.07 -9.39 14.11
CA PHE A 47 3.02 -9.25 13.08
C PHE A 47 3.51 -8.58 11.79
N ARG A 48 4.81 -8.27 11.69
CA ARG A 48 5.40 -7.49 10.59
C ARG A 48 4.91 -7.94 9.22
N GLU A 49 3.99 -7.17 8.67
CA GLU A 49 3.31 -7.43 7.40
C GLU A 49 3.31 -6.13 6.59
N HIS A 50 3.56 -6.26 5.29
CA HIS A 50 3.55 -5.14 4.37
C HIS A 50 2.73 -5.57 3.16
N ASP A 51 1.74 -4.76 2.80
CA ASP A 51 0.86 -5.05 1.67
C ASP A 51 0.61 -3.79 0.84
N VAL A 52 0.27 -4.00 -0.42
CA VAL A 52 -0.20 -2.94 -1.29
C VAL A 52 -1.34 -3.45 -2.15
N ALA A 53 -2.45 -2.72 -2.17
CA ALA A 53 -3.67 -3.11 -2.86
C ALA A 53 -4.26 -1.96 -3.68
N ILE A 54 -4.78 -2.30 -4.86
CA ILE A 54 -5.58 -1.36 -5.68
C ILE A 54 -7.01 -1.39 -5.15
N GLN A 55 -7.42 -0.34 -4.43
CA GLN A 55 -8.80 -0.14 -3.97
C GLN A 55 -9.58 0.70 -4.99
N CYS A 56 -9.69 0.16 -6.20
CA CYS A 56 -10.50 0.72 -7.27
C CYS A 56 -11.05 -0.41 -8.13
N ASP A 57 -12.36 -0.50 -8.24
CA ASP A 57 -13.04 -1.56 -8.98
C ASP A 57 -12.75 -1.54 -10.49
N VAL A 58 -12.37 -0.38 -11.03
CA VAL A 58 -11.98 -0.27 -12.44
C VAL A 58 -10.51 -0.66 -12.61
N CYS A 59 -9.61 0.01 -11.86
CA CYS A 59 -8.17 -0.21 -12.03
C CYS A 59 -7.73 -1.64 -11.65
N ARG A 60 -8.43 -2.31 -10.73
CA ARG A 60 -8.05 -3.66 -10.25
C ARG A 60 -8.09 -4.73 -11.36
N ASP A 61 -8.91 -4.51 -12.39
CA ASP A 61 -9.08 -5.41 -13.53
C ASP A 61 -8.32 -4.93 -14.77
N GLU A 62 -7.67 -3.76 -14.71
CA GLU A 62 -6.89 -3.17 -15.82
C GLU A 62 -5.40 -3.06 -15.51
N TRP A 63 -5.01 -3.13 -14.24
CA TRP A 63 -3.64 -2.91 -13.78
C TRP A 63 -3.20 -4.00 -12.81
N GLU A 64 -1.93 -4.39 -12.91
CA GLU A 64 -1.27 -5.31 -12.00
C GLU A 64 -0.05 -4.66 -11.35
N PHE A 65 0.32 -5.14 -10.17
CA PHE A 65 1.61 -4.78 -9.58
C PHE A 65 2.74 -5.51 -10.32
N VAL A 66 3.77 -4.75 -10.69
CA VAL A 66 4.98 -5.29 -11.32
C VAL A 66 5.64 -6.27 -10.34
N PRO A 67 5.78 -7.55 -10.71
CA PRO A 67 6.31 -8.56 -9.81
C PRO A 67 7.80 -8.32 -9.50
N GLY A 68 8.24 -8.80 -8.34
CA GLY A 68 9.63 -8.71 -7.89
C GLY A 68 10.02 -7.36 -7.26
N LEU A 69 9.09 -6.43 -7.09
CA LEU A 69 9.29 -5.19 -6.35
C LEU A 69 8.86 -5.35 -4.89
N SER A 70 9.51 -4.63 -3.98
CA SER A 70 9.06 -4.52 -2.59
C SER A 70 7.79 -3.68 -2.51
N VAL A 71 7.06 -3.81 -1.39
CA VAL A 71 5.89 -2.96 -1.12
C VAL A 71 6.27 -1.48 -1.21
N ARG A 72 7.30 -0.99 -0.51
CA ARG A 72 7.72 0.42 -0.64
C ARG A 72 8.20 0.85 -2.04
N GLY A 73 8.57 -0.13 -2.87
CA GLY A 73 9.04 0.06 -4.24
C GLY A 73 7.98 -0.24 -5.30
N TRP A 74 6.72 -0.46 -4.90
CA TRP A 74 5.68 -0.96 -5.79
C TRP A 74 5.50 -0.06 -7.01
N ARG A 75 5.15 -0.71 -8.12
CA ARG A 75 4.76 -0.06 -9.37
C ARG A 75 3.65 -0.87 -9.97
N ILE A 76 2.76 -0.21 -10.69
CA ILE A 76 1.71 -0.88 -11.47
C ILE A 76 2.02 -0.80 -12.97
N ALA A 77 1.59 -1.81 -13.72
CA ALA A 77 1.60 -1.81 -15.18
C ALA A 77 0.19 -2.17 -15.67
N PRO A 78 -0.21 -1.73 -16.88
CA PRO A 78 -1.43 -2.23 -17.49
C PRO A 78 -1.33 -3.75 -17.64
N LEU A 79 -2.42 -4.47 -17.38
CA LEU A 79 -2.53 -5.88 -17.70
C LEU A 79 -2.36 -6.03 -19.22
N THR A 80 -1.26 -6.66 -19.64
CA THR A 80 -1.10 -7.05 -21.04
C THR A 80 -1.93 -8.30 -21.29
N ALA A 81 -2.94 -8.16 -22.15
CA ALA A 81 -3.77 -9.27 -22.63
C ALA A 81 -2.97 -10.32 -23.41
#